data_AF-L7FN69-F1
#
_entry.id   AF-L7FN69-F1
#
_cell.length_a   1.000
_cell.length_b   1.000
_cell.length_c   1.000
_cell.angle_alpha   90.00
_cell.angle_beta   90.00
_cell.angle_gamma   90.00
#
_symmetry.space_group_name_H-M   'P 1'
#
loop_
_entity.id
_entity.type
_entity.pdbx_description
1 polymer ?
#
loop_
_entity_poly.entity_id
_entity_poly.type
_entity_poly.pdbx_seq_one_letter_code
_entity_poly.pdbx_strand_id
1 'polypeptide(L)'
;MLIAIIPRLIYDVTLFIPIFAQSVMINFGTKWNDIENSESSWTNEQVAESLSWQYQKWTGAMFGLFVAIIALTSSVCGHYFTYITTVNIRDECKIAIHDATWPDLKYDDVDANYMNDMCSQVYSLWSCTLEVILSLIWLFYLVQWSACAGLLVMLISVFLNIVIAKLTVNQMKQLMIIKDTRVKLMTEVLNAIKTVKVMVWERHLHGQLHDTRKKEVKRILWVIAFRSCMNFIVWAIPTTVFFCYLFIPIII
;
A
#
# COMPACT_ATOMS: atom_id res chain seq x y z
N MET A 1 -4.95 -22.42 -2.59
CA MET A 1 -4.57 -21.24 -3.40
C MET A 1 -5.73 -20.56 -4.15
N LEU A 2 -6.54 -21.26 -4.97
CA LEU A 2 -7.71 -20.67 -5.69
C LEU A 2 -8.79 -20.03 -4.78
N ILE A 3 -8.97 -20.56 -3.57
CA ILE A 3 -9.96 -20.08 -2.58
C ILE A 3 -9.67 -18.63 -2.14
N ALA A 4 -8.42 -18.16 -2.23
CA ALA A 4 -8.03 -16.80 -1.83
C ALA A 4 -8.39 -15.73 -2.90
N ILE A 5 -8.63 -16.14 -4.15
CA ILE A 5 -8.91 -15.20 -5.26
C ILE A 5 -10.30 -14.60 -5.13
N ILE A 6 -11.29 -15.42 -4.76
CA ILE A 6 -12.70 -15.01 -4.63
C ILE A 6 -12.90 -13.89 -3.60
N PRO A 7 -12.46 -14.01 -2.33
CA PRO A 7 -12.65 -12.93 -1.35
C PRO A 7 -11.87 -11.66 -1.73
N ARG A 8 -10.75 -11.78 -2.44
CA ARG A 8 -10.00 -10.62 -2.94
C ARG A 8 -10.76 -9.90 -4.06
N LEU A 9 -11.33 -10.65 -5.00
CA LEU A 9 -12.12 -10.05 -6.08
C LEU A 9 -13.38 -9.38 -5.54
N ILE A 10 -14.03 -9.98 -4.53
CA ILE A 10 -15.16 -9.34 -3.81
C ILE A 10 -14.70 -8.05 -3.14
N TYR A 11 -13.55 -8.05 -2.48
CA TYR A 11 -12.96 -6.85 -1.88
C TYR A 11 -12.73 -5.76 -2.92
N ASP A 12 -12.06 -6.07 -4.03
CA ASP A 12 -11.74 -5.11 -5.09
C ASP A 12 -13.02 -4.52 -5.69
N VAL A 13 -14.05 -5.33 -5.98
CA VAL A 13 -15.34 -4.86 -6.50
C VAL A 13 -16.07 -3.97 -5.49
N THR A 14 -16.10 -4.35 -4.20
CA THR A 14 -16.78 -3.56 -3.16
C THR A 14 -16.11 -2.21 -2.91
N LEU A 15 -14.81 -2.08 -3.17
CA LEU A 15 -14.05 -0.83 -3.05
C LEU A 15 -14.48 0.24 -4.07
N PHE A 16 -14.98 -0.17 -5.24
CA PHE A 16 -15.50 0.77 -6.26
C PHE A 16 -16.93 1.24 -6.01
N ILE A 17 -17.70 0.54 -5.17
CA ILE A 17 -19.11 0.89 -4.92
C ILE A 17 -19.26 2.30 -4.32
N PRO A 18 -18.48 2.75 -3.32
CA PRO A 18 -18.56 4.11 -2.79
C PRO A 18 -18.35 5.19 -3.86
N ILE A 19 -17.43 4.97 -4.80
CA ILE A 19 -17.14 5.92 -5.89
C ILE A 19 -18.36 6.06 -6.80
N PHE A 20 -18.96 4.94 -7.20
CA PHE A 20 -20.20 4.93 -7.98
C PHE A 20 -21.34 5.58 -7.21
N ALA A 21 -21.49 5.22 -5.94
CA ALA A 21 -22.51 5.72 -5.06
C ALA A 21 -22.42 7.26 -4.93
N GLN A 22 -21.21 7.82 -4.77
CA GLN A 22 -20.97 9.26 -4.70
C GLN A 22 -21.38 9.96 -6.01
N SER A 23 -21.11 9.37 -7.17
CA SER A 23 -21.54 9.93 -8.46
C SER A 23 -23.07 10.03 -8.59
N VAL A 24 -23.80 9.01 -8.12
CA VAL A 24 -25.27 9.00 -8.09
C VAL A 24 -25.79 10.08 -7.12
N MET A 25 -25.15 10.21 -5.96
CA MET A 25 -25.52 11.22 -4.97
C MET A 25 -25.32 12.65 -5.48
N ILE A 26 -24.22 12.91 -6.20
CA ILE A 26 -23.98 14.23 -6.82
C ILE A 26 -25.07 14.54 -7.84
N ASN A 27 -25.39 13.59 -8.73
CA ASN A 27 -26.43 13.77 -9.76
C ASN A 27 -27.83 13.95 -9.14
N PHE A 28 -28.14 13.18 -8.09
CA PHE A 28 -29.37 13.36 -7.32
C PHE A 28 -29.44 14.76 -6.70
N GLY A 29 -28.35 15.22 -6.05
CA GLY A 29 -28.28 16.55 -5.46
C GLY A 29 -28.47 17.67 -6.47
N THR A 30 -27.83 17.59 -7.64
CA THR A 30 -28.01 18.59 -8.72
C THR A 30 -29.44 18.62 -9.24
N LYS A 31 -30.04 17.44 -9.47
CA LYS A 31 -31.42 17.35 -9.97
C LYS A 31 -32.43 17.87 -8.94
N TRP A 32 -32.13 17.71 -7.66
CA TRP A 32 -32.98 18.16 -6.57
C TRP A 32 -32.92 19.68 -6.41
N ASN A 33 -31.73 20.27 -6.53
CA ASN A 33 -31.54 21.72 -6.58
C ASN A 33 -32.32 22.38 -7.73
N ASP A 34 -32.43 21.72 -8.88
CA ASP A 34 -33.23 22.21 -10.01
C ASP A 34 -34.75 22.19 -9.72
N ILE A 35 -35.22 21.20 -8.95
CA ILE A 35 -36.65 21.06 -8.59
C ILE A 35 -37.03 22.14 -7.55
N GLU A 36 -36.21 22.36 -6.53
CA GLU A 36 -36.44 23.38 -5.50
C GLU A 36 -36.56 24.79 -6.11
N ASN A 37 -35.70 25.13 -7.07
CA ASN A 37 -35.77 26.40 -7.80
C ASN A 37 -37.04 26.57 -8.67
N SER A 38 -37.82 25.50 -8.90
CA SER A 38 -39.03 25.52 -9.73
C SER A 38 -40.35 25.61 -8.93
N GLU A 39 -40.34 25.30 -7.63
CA GLU A 39 -41.55 25.18 -6.79
C GLU A 39 -41.84 26.39 -5.88
N SER A 40 -41.06 27.49 -5.98
CA SER A 40 -41.19 28.69 -5.13
C SER A 40 -42.50 29.46 -5.38
N SER A 41 -43.58 29.01 -4.74
CA SER A 41 -44.87 29.70 -4.65
C SER A 41 -45.35 29.77 -3.19
N TRP A 42 -45.52 31.00 -2.72
CA TRP A 42 -45.56 31.53 -1.35
C TRP A 42 -46.42 30.85 -0.25
N THR A 43 -47.33 29.94 -0.56
CA THR A 43 -48.22 29.31 0.46
C THR A 43 -47.89 27.86 0.80
N ASN A 44 -47.27 27.14 -0.15
CA ASN A 44 -46.80 25.76 0.08
C ASN A 44 -45.31 25.72 0.37
N GLU A 45 -44.61 26.84 0.24
CA GLU A 45 -43.15 26.96 0.26
C GLU A 45 -42.54 26.54 1.60
N GLN A 46 -43.06 27.04 2.73
CA GLN A 46 -42.52 26.69 4.06
C GLN A 46 -42.76 25.21 4.44
N VAL A 47 -43.92 24.66 4.07
CA VAL A 47 -44.23 23.25 4.34
C VAL A 47 -43.42 22.35 3.39
N ALA A 48 -43.34 22.71 2.11
CA ALA A 48 -42.52 22.02 1.12
C ALA A 48 -41.05 22.03 1.52
N GLU A 49 -40.49 23.16 1.97
CA GLU A 49 -39.10 23.32 2.44
C GLU A 49 -38.81 22.45 3.68
N SER A 50 -39.77 22.33 4.60
CA SER A 50 -39.60 21.45 5.77
C SER A 50 -39.65 19.96 5.42
N LEU A 51 -40.53 19.56 4.49
CA LEU A 51 -40.65 18.18 4.01
C LEU A 51 -39.43 17.80 3.15
N SER A 52 -38.99 18.72 2.29
CA SER A 52 -37.89 18.55 1.37
C SER A 52 -36.58 18.26 2.14
N TRP A 53 -36.30 19.03 3.20
CA TRP A 53 -35.16 18.81 4.10
C TRP A 53 -35.23 17.46 4.83
N GLN A 54 -36.43 17.04 5.28
CA GLN A 54 -36.61 15.74 5.92
C GLN A 54 -36.38 14.58 4.93
N TYR A 55 -36.93 14.64 3.72
CA TYR A 55 -36.72 13.62 2.70
C TYR A 55 -35.25 13.52 2.27
N GLN A 56 -34.56 14.66 2.10
CA GLN A 56 -33.14 14.70 1.79
C GLN A 56 -32.27 14.11 2.92
N LYS A 57 -32.60 14.39 4.19
CA LYS A 57 -31.97 13.75 5.36
C LYS A 57 -32.08 12.23 5.32
N TRP A 58 -33.30 11.70 5.17
CA TRP A 58 -33.55 10.27 5.27
C TRP A 58 -32.97 9.50 4.08
N THR A 59 -33.05 10.06 2.88
CA THR A 59 -32.42 9.48 1.68
C THR A 59 -30.90 9.45 1.80
N GLY A 60 -30.27 10.54 2.27
CA GLY A 60 -28.85 10.59 2.58
C GLY A 60 -28.43 9.61 3.68
N ALA A 61 -29.25 9.48 4.74
CA ALA A 61 -28.99 8.56 5.85
C ALA A 61 -29.05 7.09 5.42
N MET A 62 -30.06 6.70 4.63
CA MET A 62 -30.19 5.34 4.09
C MET A 62 -29.03 4.99 3.16
N PHE A 63 -28.62 5.94 2.32
CA PHE A 63 -27.46 5.79 1.45
C PHE A 63 -26.16 5.64 2.26
N GLY A 64 -25.96 6.46 3.29
CA GLY A 64 -24.81 6.35 4.19
C GLY A 64 -24.75 5.01 4.92
N LEU A 65 -25.90 4.49 5.36
CA LEU A 65 -26.00 3.17 5.98
C LEU A 65 -25.62 2.06 5.00
N PHE A 66 -26.11 2.14 3.75
CA PHE A 66 -25.75 1.19 2.69
C PHE A 66 -24.25 1.17 2.41
N VAL A 67 -23.62 2.34 2.24
CA VAL A 67 -22.17 2.47 2.03
C VAL A 67 -21.40 1.95 3.25
N ALA A 68 -21.87 2.20 4.47
CA ALA A 68 -21.25 1.69 5.68
C ALA A 68 -21.28 0.15 5.76
N ILE A 69 -22.40 -0.49 5.39
CA ILE A 69 -22.49 -1.96 5.32
C ILE A 69 -21.47 -2.50 4.31
N ILE A 70 -21.35 -1.87 3.14
CA ILE A 70 -20.38 -2.29 2.12
C ILE A 70 -18.93 -2.09 2.59
N ALA A 71 -18.64 -1.01 3.30
CA ALA A 71 -17.32 -0.77 3.88
C ALA A 71 -16.97 -1.81 4.96
N LEU A 72 -17.96 -2.26 5.74
CA LEU A 72 -17.77 -3.33 6.71
C LEU A 72 -17.53 -4.67 6.02
N THR A 73 -18.28 -5.00 4.96
CA THR A 73 -18.07 -6.26 4.23
C THR A 73 -16.72 -6.28 3.51
N SER A 74 -16.27 -5.15 2.96
CA SER A 74 -14.94 -5.04 2.35
C SER A 74 -13.85 -5.19 3.40
N SER A 75 -13.96 -4.52 4.56
CA SER A 75 -13.01 -4.69 5.67
C SER A 75 -12.88 -6.16 6.10
N VAL A 76 -14.01 -6.86 6.30
CA VAL A 76 -14.03 -8.28 6.67
C VAL A 76 -13.39 -9.16 5.59
N CYS A 77 -13.72 -8.94 4.32
CA CYS A 77 -13.12 -9.69 3.21
C CYS A 77 -11.60 -9.48 3.10
N GLY A 78 -11.11 -8.26 3.34
CA GLY A 78 -9.68 -7.94 3.33
C GLY A 78 -8.91 -8.63 4.46
N HIS A 79 -9.46 -8.62 5.69
CA HIS A 79 -8.88 -9.35 6.82
C HIS A 79 -8.89 -10.87 6.58
N TYR A 80 -9.99 -11.39 6.04
CA TYR A 80 -10.12 -12.81 5.71
C TYR A 80 -9.12 -13.26 4.63
N PHE A 81 -8.91 -12.44 3.59
CA PHE A 81 -7.88 -12.69 2.58
C PHE A 81 -6.47 -12.73 3.18
N THR A 82 -6.14 -11.76 4.04
CA THR A 82 -4.84 -11.71 4.72
C THR A 82 -4.64 -12.93 5.61
N TYR A 83 -5.69 -13.35 6.32
CA TYR A 83 -5.66 -14.55 7.14
C TYR A 83 -5.40 -15.82 6.31
N ILE A 84 -6.16 -16.03 5.22
CA ILE A 84 -5.99 -17.20 4.35
C ILE A 84 -4.59 -17.24 3.74
N THR A 85 -4.12 -16.12 3.19
CA THR A 85 -2.81 -16.09 2.52
C THR A 85 -1.70 -16.36 3.52
N THR A 86 -1.68 -15.69 4.67
CA THR A 86 -0.60 -15.82 5.65
C THR A 86 -0.53 -17.20 6.31
N VAL A 87 -1.68 -17.83 6.62
CA VAL A 87 -1.73 -19.15 7.26
C VAL A 87 -1.48 -20.27 6.25
N ASN A 88 -2.19 -20.26 5.12
CA ASN A 88 -2.15 -21.37 4.17
C ASN A 88 -0.80 -21.47 3.47
N ILE A 89 -0.18 -20.33 3.12
CA ILE A 89 1.18 -20.31 2.55
C ILE A 89 2.20 -20.77 3.60
N ARG A 90 2.04 -20.36 4.86
CA ARG A 90 2.97 -20.77 5.93
C ARG A 90 2.94 -22.28 6.15
N ASP A 91 1.77 -22.90 6.16
CA ASP A 91 1.64 -24.34 6.36
C ASP A 91 2.16 -25.13 5.15
N GLU A 92 1.84 -24.70 3.92
CA GLU A 92 2.41 -25.30 2.70
C GLU A 92 3.94 -25.16 2.64
N CYS A 93 4.50 -23.98 2.97
CA CYS A 93 5.94 -23.79 3.03
C CYS A 93 6.60 -24.66 4.10
N LYS A 94 6.00 -24.80 5.29
CA LYS A 94 6.53 -25.67 6.34
C LYS A 94 6.62 -27.12 5.91
N ILE A 95 5.57 -27.63 5.26
CA ILE A 95 5.51 -29.00 4.75
C ILE A 95 6.55 -29.20 3.63
N ALA A 96 6.60 -28.28 2.66
CA ALA A 96 7.56 -28.37 1.55
C ALA A 96 9.02 -28.31 2.02
N ILE A 97 9.33 -27.51 3.05
CA ILE A 97 10.67 -27.40 3.61
C ILE A 97 11.04 -28.62 4.44
N HIS A 98 10.09 -29.15 5.21
CA HIS A 98 10.25 -30.41 5.95
C HIS A 98 10.60 -31.57 5.00
N ASP A 99 9.96 -31.63 3.83
CA ASP A 99 10.20 -32.70 2.86
C ASP A 99 11.48 -32.49 2.02
N ALA A 100 11.91 -31.24 1.82
CA ALA A 100 13.09 -30.91 1.01
C ALA A 100 14.43 -30.96 1.78
N THR A 101 14.40 -30.99 3.12
CA THR A 101 15.58 -30.77 3.96
C THR A 101 15.93 -32.01 4.78
N TRP A 102 17.19 -32.46 4.70
CA TRP A 102 17.75 -33.49 5.58
C TRP A 102 17.42 -33.19 7.05
N PRO A 103 17.19 -34.21 7.91
CA PRO A 103 16.66 -34.05 9.27
C PRO A 103 17.48 -33.15 10.23
N ASP A 104 18.67 -32.71 9.83
CA ASP A 104 19.60 -31.94 10.67
C ASP A 104 19.75 -30.44 10.31
N LEU A 105 19.20 -29.95 9.18
CA LEU A 105 19.30 -28.53 8.82
C LEU A 105 18.15 -27.73 9.44
N LYS A 106 18.45 -26.90 10.45
CA LYS A 106 17.53 -25.86 10.92
C LYS A 106 17.35 -24.82 9.82
N TYR A 107 16.17 -24.77 9.23
CA TYR A 107 15.73 -23.60 8.51
C TYR A 107 15.41 -22.50 9.53
N ASP A 108 15.98 -21.31 9.34
CA ASP A 108 15.71 -20.19 10.24
C ASP A 108 14.29 -19.69 9.97
N ASP A 109 13.46 -19.59 11.03
CA ASP A 109 12.09 -19.05 10.96
C ASP A 109 12.01 -17.69 10.23
N VAL A 110 13.12 -16.96 10.23
CA VAL A 110 13.31 -15.70 9.54
C VAL A 110 13.11 -15.86 8.02
N ASP A 111 13.72 -16.87 7.42
CA ASP A 111 13.60 -17.13 5.98
C ASP A 111 12.17 -17.57 5.63
N ALA A 112 11.51 -18.33 6.53
CA ALA A 112 10.12 -18.79 6.36
C ALA A 112 9.17 -17.61 6.20
N ASN A 113 9.40 -16.59 7.04
CA ASN A 113 8.58 -15.39 7.03
C ASN A 113 8.84 -14.56 5.76
N TYR A 114 10.09 -14.46 5.29
CA TYR A 114 10.37 -13.78 4.02
C TYR A 114 9.69 -14.45 2.82
N MET A 115 9.71 -15.78 2.75
CA MET A 115 9.03 -16.50 1.66
C MET A 115 7.51 -16.30 1.72
N ASN A 116 6.92 -16.31 2.91
CA ASN A 116 5.50 -16.03 3.09
C ASN A 116 5.14 -14.61 2.63
N ASP A 117 5.94 -13.60 3.03
CA ASP A 117 5.76 -12.21 2.63
C ASP A 117 5.86 -12.04 1.11
N MET A 118 6.81 -12.74 0.47
CA MET A 118 6.97 -12.71 -1.00
C MET A 118 5.75 -13.30 -1.71
N CYS A 119 5.28 -14.47 -1.28
CA CYS A 119 4.08 -15.07 -1.84
C CYS A 119 2.85 -14.16 -1.66
N SER A 120 2.66 -13.58 -0.48
CA SER A 120 1.57 -12.61 -0.23
C SER A 120 1.64 -11.42 -1.19
N GLN A 121 2.84 -10.87 -1.42
CA GLN A 121 3.02 -9.77 -2.37
C GLN A 121 2.73 -10.16 -3.82
N VAL A 122 3.08 -11.37 -4.26
CA VAL A 122 2.76 -11.85 -5.62
C VAL A 122 1.25 -11.89 -5.85
N TYR A 123 0.48 -12.34 -4.85
CA TYR A 123 -0.99 -12.31 -4.95
C TYR A 123 -1.55 -10.89 -5.02
N SER A 124 -0.94 -9.95 -4.27
CA SER A 124 -1.32 -8.54 -4.32
C SER A 124 -1.08 -7.91 -5.70
N LEU A 125 0.00 -8.30 -6.40
CA LEU A 125 0.33 -7.77 -7.74
C LEU A 125 -0.75 -8.08 -8.79
N TRP A 126 -1.34 -9.28 -8.76
CA TRP A 126 -2.41 -9.66 -9.68
C TRP A 126 -3.66 -8.78 -9.47
N SER A 127 -4.09 -8.65 -8.21
CA SER A 127 -5.26 -7.84 -7.82
C SER A 127 -5.05 -6.36 -8.14
N CYS A 128 -3.88 -5.81 -7.82
CA CYS A 128 -3.53 -4.41 -8.12
C CYS A 128 -3.62 -4.10 -9.62
N THR A 129 -3.24 -5.04 -10.49
CA THR A 129 -3.33 -4.83 -11.94
C THR A 129 -4.79 -4.70 -12.41
N LEU A 130 -5.69 -5.53 -11.88
CA LEU A 130 -7.13 -5.44 -12.17
C LEU A 130 -7.75 -4.15 -11.62
N GLU A 131 -7.35 -3.76 -10.41
CA GLU A 131 -7.80 -2.52 -9.76
C GLU A 131 -7.39 -1.28 -10.55
N VAL A 132 -6.15 -1.24 -11.06
CA VAL A 132 -5.68 -0.16 -11.94
C VAL A 132 -6.51 -0.08 -13.22
N ILE A 133 -6.82 -1.21 -13.87
CA ILE A 133 -7.62 -1.20 -15.09
C ILE A 133 -9.05 -0.68 -14.82
N LEU A 134 -9.70 -1.17 -13.76
CA LEU A 134 -11.05 -0.72 -13.38
C LEU A 134 -11.09 0.76 -13.03
N SER A 135 -10.13 1.23 -12.24
CA SER A 135 -10.03 2.65 -11.87
C SER A 135 -9.79 3.55 -13.09
N LEU A 136 -8.98 3.11 -14.06
CA LEU A 136 -8.78 3.84 -15.31
C LEU A 136 -10.07 3.98 -16.11
N ILE A 137 -10.84 2.89 -16.27
CA ILE A 137 -12.12 2.93 -17.00
C ILE A 137 -13.09 3.92 -16.33
N TRP A 138 -13.18 3.89 -15.00
CA TRP A 138 -14.05 4.81 -14.26
C TRP A 138 -13.58 6.26 -14.36
N LEU A 139 -12.26 6.50 -14.26
CA LEU A 139 -11.71 7.85 -14.41
C LEU A 139 -12.04 8.45 -15.78
N PHE A 140 -11.91 7.66 -16.86
CA PHE A 140 -12.30 8.09 -18.20
C PHE A 140 -13.80 8.42 -18.29
N TYR A 141 -14.66 7.68 -17.60
CA TYR A 141 -16.10 7.95 -17.57
C TYR A 141 -16.43 9.27 -16.85
N LEU A 142 -15.76 9.58 -15.74
CA LEU A 142 -16.05 10.79 -14.95
C LEU A 142 -15.46 12.07 -15.56
N VAL A 143 -14.20 12.03 -16.04
CA VAL A 143 -13.40 13.24 -16.32
C VAL A 143 -13.06 13.40 -17.81
N GLN A 144 -13.38 12.40 -18.63
CA GLN A 144 -13.19 12.41 -20.09
C GLN A 144 -11.78 12.87 -20.51
N TRP A 145 -11.65 13.91 -21.36
CA TRP A 145 -10.37 14.30 -21.97
C TRP A 145 -9.38 14.94 -20.99
N SER A 146 -9.87 15.50 -19.89
CA SER A 146 -9.02 16.07 -18.84
C SER A 146 -8.24 14.97 -18.08
N ALA A 147 -8.70 13.70 -18.13
CA ALA A 147 -8.04 12.57 -17.49
C ALA A 147 -6.62 12.29 -18.03
N CYS A 148 -6.35 12.62 -19.30
CA CYS A 148 -5.08 12.33 -19.96
C CYS A 148 -3.88 13.03 -19.30
N ALA A 149 -4.07 14.25 -18.78
CA ALA A 149 -3.01 15.00 -18.09
C ALA A 149 -2.62 14.33 -16.76
N GLY A 150 -3.61 13.90 -15.98
CA GLY A 150 -3.39 13.18 -14.72
C GLY A 150 -2.70 11.83 -14.93
N LEU A 151 -3.06 11.10 -15.99
CA LEU A 151 -2.43 9.83 -16.35
C LEU A 151 -0.95 9.97 -16.66
N LEU A 152 -0.57 11.02 -17.38
CA LEU A 152 0.82 11.29 -17.71
C LEU A 152 1.67 11.53 -16.44
N VAL A 153 1.15 12.30 -15.47
CA VAL A 153 1.82 12.54 -14.19
C VAL A 153 1.97 11.24 -13.38
N MET A 154 0.94 10.39 -13.37
CA MET A 154 1.00 9.09 -12.68
C MET A 154 2.04 8.16 -13.30
N LEU A 155 2.11 8.07 -14.64
CA LEU A 155 3.09 7.24 -15.34
C LEU A 155 4.53 7.68 -15.04
N ILE A 156 4.80 8.99 -15.07
CA ILE A 156 6.13 9.53 -14.72
C ILE A 156 6.48 9.18 -13.27
N SER A 157 5.52 9.31 -12.34
CA SER A 157 5.73 9.01 -10.93
C SER A 157 6.04 7.53 -10.70
N VAL A 158 5.37 6.62 -11.43
CA VAL A 158 5.66 5.17 -11.38
C VAL A 158 7.08 4.89 -11.89
N PHE A 159 7.48 5.49 -13.02
CA PHE A 159 8.82 5.31 -13.56
C PHE A 159 9.92 5.77 -12.58
N LEU A 160 9.74 6.94 -11.96
CA LEU A 160 10.65 7.46 -10.93
C LEU A 160 10.75 6.51 -9.74
N ASN A 161 9.62 5.98 -9.26
CA ASN A 161 9.62 5.00 -8.17
C ASN A 161 10.39 3.73 -8.54
N ILE A 162 10.25 3.21 -9.76
CA ILE A 162 10.99 2.02 -10.21
C ILE A 162 12.51 2.27 -10.19
N VAL A 163 12.96 3.44 -10.64
CA VAL A 163 14.38 3.79 -10.64
C VAL A 163 14.92 3.85 -9.21
N ILE A 164 14.22 4.52 -8.30
CA ILE A 164 14.63 4.62 -6.89
C ILE A 164 14.58 3.25 -6.21
N ALA A 165 13.60 2.40 -6.56
CA ALA A 165 13.50 1.04 -6.02
C ALA A 165 14.74 0.22 -6.33
N LYS A 166 15.22 0.27 -7.58
CA LYS A 166 16.46 -0.42 -8.01
C LYS A 166 17.68 0.07 -7.24
N LEU A 167 17.78 1.38 -7.00
CA LEU A 167 18.85 1.96 -6.18
C LEU A 167 18.78 1.45 -4.74
N THR A 168 17.59 1.44 -4.14
CA THR A 168 17.37 0.91 -2.79
C THR A 168 17.77 -0.55 -2.68
N VAL A 169 17.36 -1.40 -3.62
CA VAL A 169 17.74 -2.82 -3.64
C VAL A 169 19.26 -3.01 -3.70
N ASN A 170 19.95 -2.23 -4.53
CA ASN A 170 21.41 -2.29 -4.60
C ASN A 170 22.06 -1.88 -3.27
N GLN A 171 21.56 -0.83 -2.60
CA GLN A 171 22.06 -0.44 -1.28
C GLN A 171 21.78 -1.50 -0.21
N MET A 172 20.60 -2.14 -0.24
CA MET A 172 20.25 -3.24 0.66
C MET A 172 21.20 -4.42 0.51
N LYS A 173 21.54 -4.79 -0.73
CA LYS A 173 22.50 -5.86 -1.01
C LYS A 173 23.87 -5.56 -0.39
N GLN A 174 24.36 -4.33 -0.54
CA GLN A 174 25.63 -3.90 0.06
C GLN A 174 25.56 -3.87 1.59
N LEU A 175 24.42 -3.47 2.16
CA LEU A 175 24.20 -3.47 3.60
C LEU A 175 24.25 -4.90 4.17
N MET A 176 23.63 -5.87 3.49
CA MET A 176 23.66 -7.28 3.90
C MET A 176 25.10 -7.82 3.97
N ILE A 177 25.92 -7.56 2.95
CA ILE A 177 27.33 -7.99 2.93
C ILE A 177 28.11 -7.43 4.13
N ILE A 178 27.93 -6.16 4.46
CA ILE A 178 28.61 -5.53 5.61
C ILE A 178 28.10 -6.14 6.93
N LYS A 179 26.79 -6.38 7.03
CA LYS A 179 26.16 -6.99 8.21
C LYS A 179 26.71 -8.40 8.43
N ASP A 180 26.80 -9.22 7.39
CA ASP A 180 27.33 -10.58 7.46
C ASP A 180 28.81 -10.57 7.87
N THR A 181 29.59 -9.64 7.30
CA THR A 181 31.00 -9.46 7.67
C THR A 181 31.14 -9.11 9.16
N ARG A 182 30.31 -8.21 9.69
CA ARG A 182 30.32 -7.84 11.11
C ARG A 182 29.97 -9.03 12.00
N VAL A 183 28.91 -9.77 11.66
CA VAL A 183 28.47 -10.94 12.42
C VAL A 183 29.56 -12.00 12.42
N LYS A 184 30.18 -12.27 11.26
CA LYS A 184 31.30 -13.21 11.14
C LYS A 184 32.49 -12.79 12.02
N LEU A 185 32.92 -11.54 11.96
CA LEU A 185 34.01 -11.03 12.80
C LEU A 185 33.69 -11.14 14.30
N MET A 186 32.45 -10.81 14.70
CA MET A 186 32.03 -10.98 16.09
C MET A 186 32.08 -12.45 16.54
N THR A 187 31.63 -13.38 15.69
CA THR A 187 31.69 -14.81 15.98
C THR A 187 33.12 -15.32 16.11
N GLU A 188 34.04 -14.91 15.22
CA GLU A 188 35.46 -15.26 15.30
C GLU A 188 36.11 -14.74 16.59
N VAL A 189 35.80 -13.50 16.98
CA VAL A 189 36.31 -12.90 18.23
C VAL A 189 35.78 -13.64 19.46
N LEU A 190 34.50 -14.03 19.49
CA LEU A 190 33.91 -14.79 20.59
C LEU A 190 34.54 -16.19 20.71
N ASN A 191 34.78 -16.86 19.59
CA ASN A 191 35.42 -18.18 19.57
C ASN A 191 36.89 -18.11 20.04
N ALA A 192 37.59 -17.01 19.77
CA ALA A 192 39.01 -16.81 20.13
C ALA A 192 39.22 -15.94 21.39
N ILE A 193 38.19 -15.75 22.23
CA ILE A 193 38.20 -14.73 23.30
C ILE A 193 39.34 -14.89 24.31
N LYS A 194 39.74 -16.13 24.63
CA LYS A 194 40.84 -16.41 25.57
C LYS A 194 42.17 -15.88 25.02
N THR A 195 42.45 -16.10 23.74
CA THR A 195 43.66 -15.63 23.06
C THR A 195 43.70 -14.11 22.99
N VAL A 196 42.56 -13.49 22.67
CA VAL A 196 42.43 -12.02 22.60
C VAL A 196 42.80 -11.36 23.91
N LYS A 197 42.35 -11.92 25.05
CA LYS A 197 42.65 -11.40 26.39
C LYS A 197 44.11 -11.56 26.78
N VAL A 198 44.69 -12.73 26.53
CA VAL A 198 46.11 -12.99 26.85
C VAL A 198 47.05 -12.08 26.04
N MET A 199 46.69 -11.76 24.80
CA MET A 199 47.48 -10.88 23.92
C MET A 199 47.15 -9.39 24.07
N VAL A 200 46.16 -9.02 24.89
CA VAL A 200 45.68 -7.63 25.08
C VAL A 200 45.27 -6.97 23.73
N TRP A 201 44.73 -7.75 22.79
CA TRP A 201 44.33 -7.29 21.45
C TRP A 201 42.95 -6.62 21.41
N GLU A 202 42.27 -6.51 22.56
CA GLU A 202 40.90 -6.00 22.68
C GLU A 202 40.72 -4.62 22.02
N ARG A 203 41.67 -3.70 22.23
CA ARG A 203 41.56 -2.34 21.70
C ARG A 203 41.68 -2.27 20.18
N HIS A 204 42.51 -3.14 19.60
CA HIS A 204 42.66 -3.24 18.15
C HIS A 204 41.39 -3.80 17.50
N LEU A 205 40.86 -4.90 18.03
CA LEU A 205 39.62 -5.52 17.54
C LEU A 205 38.40 -4.61 17.71
N HIS A 206 38.33 -3.89 18.83
CA HIS A 206 37.29 -2.90 19.05
C HIS A 206 37.34 -1.79 18.00
N GLY A 207 38.53 -1.31 17.63
CA GLY A 207 38.72 -0.35 16.53
C GLY A 207 38.18 -0.89 15.20
N GLN A 208 38.56 -2.11 14.83
CA GLN A 208 38.09 -2.75 13.59
C GLN A 208 36.57 -2.94 13.54
N LEU A 209 35.95 -3.38 14.64
CA LEU A 209 34.49 -3.52 14.76
C LEU A 209 33.79 -2.16 14.66
N HIS A 210 34.37 -1.13 15.29
CA HIS A 210 33.82 0.21 15.26
C HIS A 210 33.85 0.81 13.84
N ASP A 211 34.94 0.61 13.09
CA ASP A 211 35.04 1.07 11.70
C ASP A 211 34.08 0.33 10.77
N THR A 212 33.88 -0.97 10.98
CA THR A 212 32.86 -1.76 10.27
C THR A 212 31.45 -1.24 10.58
N ARG A 213 31.16 -0.94 11.85
CA ARG A 213 29.87 -0.36 12.28
C ARG A 213 29.61 1.02 11.67
N LYS A 214 30.63 1.88 11.55
CA LYS A 214 30.47 3.19 10.87
C LYS A 214 30.03 3.03 9.42
N LYS A 215 30.63 2.07 8.70
CA LYS A 215 30.25 1.76 7.30
C LYS A 215 28.81 1.23 7.22
N GLU A 216 28.42 0.34 8.14
CA GLU A 216 27.04 -0.18 8.25
C GLU A 216 26.03 0.96 8.47
N VAL A 217 26.24 1.79 9.50
CA VAL A 217 25.34 2.91 9.84
C VAL A 217 25.19 3.89 8.68
N LYS A 218 26.29 4.23 8.00
CA LYS A 218 26.23 5.10 6.81
C LYS A 218 25.34 4.51 5.71
N ARG A 219 25.43 3.20 5.45
CA ARG A 219 24.58 2.52 4.45
C ARG A 219 23.12 2.43 4.90
N ILE A 220 22.86 2.17 6.18
CA ILE A 220 21.51 2.18 6.76
C ILE A 220 20.85 3.55 6.55
N LEU A 221 21.58 4.65 6.80
CA LEU A 221 21.08 6.00 6.57
C LEU A 221 20.69 6.24 5.11
N TRP A 222 21.51 5.80 4.15
CA TRP A 222 21.17 5.89 2.73
C TRP A 222 19.92 5.10 2.38
N VAL A 223 19.81 3.87 2.88
CA VAL A 223 18.64 3.02 2.70
C VAL A 223 17.37 3.69 3.23
N ILE A 224 17.43 4.26 4.43
CA ILE A 224 16.29 4.97 5.04
C ILE A 224 15.95 6.21 4.21
N ALA A 225 16.96 6.99 3.80
CA ALA A 225 16.76 8.19 2.99
C ALA A 225 16.07 7.88 1.65
N PHE A 226 16.52 6.83 0.93
CA PHE A 226 15.86 6.39 -0.30
C PHE A 226 14.42 5.93 -0.04
N ARG A 227 14.18 5.17 1.03
CA ARG A 227 12.83 4.73 1.41
C ARG A 227 11.91 5.91 1.74
N SER A 228 12.41 6.90 2.47
CA SER A 228 11.68 8.14 2.78
C SER A 228 11.36 8.94 1.51
N CYS A 229 12.31 9.01 0.56
CA CYS A 229 12.10 9.67 -0.73
C CYS A 229 10.99 8.98 -1.54
N MET A 230 11.00 7.65 -1.62
CA MET A 230 9.93 6.89 -2.28
C MET A 230 8.57 7.15 -1.63
N ASN A 231 8.52 7.13 -0.29
CA ASN A 231 7.29 7.45 0.44
C ASN A 231 6.80 8.87 0.08
N PHE A 232 7.68 9.87 0.14
CA PHE A 232 7.34 11.25 -0.19
C PHE A 232 6.74 11.38 -1.60
N ILE A 233 7.33 10.72 -2.59
CA ILE A 233 6.81 10.74 -3.97
C ILE A 233 5.39 10.17 -4.01
N VAL A 234 5.14 9.02 -3.39
CA VAL A 234 3.81 8.39 -3.38
C VAL A 234 2.74 9.30 -2.76
N TRP A 235 3.04 9.94 -1.63
CA TRP A 235 2.11 10.86 -0.96
C TRP A 235 1.93 12.19 -1.70
N ALA A 236 2.88 12.57 -2.56
CA ALA A 236 2.79 13.79 -3.37
C ALA A 236 1.98 13.60 -4.67
N ILE A 237 1.69 12.36 -5.10
CA ILE A 237 0.94 12.12 -6.34
C ILE A 237 -0.46 12.76 -6.31
N PRO A 238 -1.32 12.53 -5.29
CA PRO A 238 -2.68 13.06 -5.29
C PRO A 238 -2.73 14.59 -5.29
N THR A 239 -1.83 15.24 -4.53
CA THR A 239 -1.76 16.70 -4.47
C THR A 239 -1.33 17.30 -5.80
N THR A 240 -0.32 16.71 -6.44
CA THR A 240 0.19 17.16 -7.75
C THR A 240 -0.89 17.05 -8.82
N VAL A 241 -1.62 15.93 -8.84
CA VAL A 241 -2.73 15.70 -9.77
C VAL A 241 -3.86 16.73 -9.54
N PHE A 242 -4.23 16.98 -8.28
CA PHE A 242 -5.22 18.01 -7.94
C PHE A 242 -4.83 19.40 -8.43
N PHE A 243 -3.59 19.83 -8.19
CA PHE A 243 -3.10 21.12 -8.71
C PHE A 243 -3.18 21.18 -10.23
N CYS A 244 -2.75 20.13 -10.93
CA CYS A 244 -2.83 20.06 -12.39
C CYS A 244 -4.27 20.26 -12.88
N TYR A 245 -5.25 19.60 -12.26
CA TYR A 245 -6.67 19.76 -12.61
C TYR A 245 -7.22 21.16 -12.35
N LEU A 246 -6.77 21.85 -11.30
CA LEU A 246 -7.21 23.20 -10.99
C LEU A 246 -6.74 24.22 -12.04
N PHE A 247 -5.54 24.02 -12.61
CA PHE A 247 -4.96 24.94 -13.60
C PHE A 247 -5.46 24.72 -15.03
N ILE A 248 -5.90 23.51 -15.38
CA ILE A 248 -6.43 23.20 -16.73
C ILE A 248 -7.60 24.11 -17.17
N PRO A 249 -8.66 24.32 -16.38
CA PRO A 249 -9.78 25.20 -16.77
C PRO A 249 -9.41 26.70 -16.77
N ILE A 250 -8.24 27.09 -16.27
CA ILE A 250 -7.73 28.48 -16.38
C ILE A 250 -7.02 28.69 -17.73
N ILE A 251 -6.58 27.61 -18.39
CA ILE A 251 -5.80 27.64 -19.63
C ILE A 251 -6.69 27.53 -20.88
N ILE A 252 -7.93 27.01 -20.73
CA ILE A 252 -8.95 26.85 -21.79
C ILE A 252 -10.00 27.94 -21.64
#